data_AF-A0A3D3X516-F1
#
_entry.id   AF-A0A3D3X516-F1
#
_cell.length_a   1.000
_cell.length_b   1.000
_cell.length_c   1.000
_cell.angle_alpha   90.00
_cell.angle_beta   90.00
_cell.angle_gamma   90.00
#
_symmetry.space_group_name_H-M   'P 1'
#
loop_
_entity.id
_entity.type
_entity.pdbx_description
1 polymer ?
#
loop_
_entity_poly.entity_id
_entity_poly.type
_entity_poly.pdbx_seq_one_letter_code
_entity_poly.pdbx_strand_id
1 'polypeptide(L)' 'ALESSHAFAGVIGEADQIEEGEIILVNLSGRGDKDIFNIAEAMQDEKWQQFLREKASLTL' A
#
# COMPACT_ATOMS: atom_id res chain seq x y z
N ALA A 1 -0.59 -2.58 -6.19
CA ALA A 1 -1.66 -1.60 -6.37
C ALA A 1 -2.47 -1.61 -5.09
N LEU A 2 -3.07 -0.49 -4.69
CA LEU A 2 -3.92 -0.43 -3.50
C LEU A 2 -5.09 -1.42 -3.59
N GLU A 3 -5.54 -1.72 -4.80
CA GLU A 3 -6.54 -2.76 -5.08
C GLU A 3 -6.05 -4.15 -4.66
N SER A 4 -4.80 -4.50 -4.99
CA SER A 4 -4.22 -5.80 -4.59
C SER A 4 -4.08 -5.94 -3.07
N SER A 5 -3.92 -4.82 -2.34
CA SER A 5 -3.84 -4.83 -0.87
C SER A 5 -5.10 -5.38 -0.21
N HIS A 6 -6.27 -5.33 -0.88
CA HIS A 6 -7.50 -5.96 -0.36
C HIS A 6 -7.37 -7.48 -0.28
N ALA A 7 -6.71 -8.11 -1.25
CA ALA A 7 -6.51 -9.56 -1.24
C ALA A 7 -5.56 -9.97 -0.09
N PHE A 8 -4.48 -9.23 0.12
CA PHE A 8 -3.58 -9.46 1.26
C PHE A 8 -4.28 -9.23 2.60
N ALA A 9 -5.09 -8.17 2.72
CA ALA A 9 -5.85 -7.91 3.94
C ALA A 9 -6.85 -9.05 4.25
N GLY A 10 -7.50 -9.61 3.22
CA GLY A 10 -8.35 -10.79 3.35
C GLY A 10 -7.57 -12.00 3.88
N VAL A 11 -6.43 -12.33 3.26
CA VAL A 11 -5.58 -13.45 3.70
C VAL A 11 -5.10 -13.27 5.14
N ILE A 12 -4.69 -12.06 5.54
CA ILE A 12 -4.27 -11.78 6.92
C ILE A 12 -5.46 -11.89 7.88
N GLY A 13 -6.65 -11.46 7.46
CA GLY A 13 -7.88 -11.54 8.26
C GLY A 13 -8.38 -12.98 8.45
N GLU A 14 -8.14 -13.86 7.49
CA GLU A 14 -8.49 -15.28 7.53
C GLU A 14 -7.35 -16.18 8.03
N ALA A 15 -6.23 -15.58 8.49
CA ALA A 15 -5.02 -16.30 8.87
C ALA A 15 -5.22 -17.37 9.96
N ASP A 16 -6.23 -17.20 10.82
CA ASP A 16 -6.58 -18.16 11.87
C ASP A 16 -7.33 -19.39 11.36
N GLN A 17 -7.89 -19.32 10.15
CA GLN A 17 -8.63 -20.40 9.49
C GLN A 17 -7.77 -21.20 8.51
N ILE A 18 -6.55 -20.73 8.23
CA ILE A 18 -5.63 -21.35 7.28
C ILE A 18 -4.84 -22.44 8.02
N GLU A 19 -4.95 -23.67 7.56
CA GLU A 19 -4.32 -24.83 8.20
C GLU A 19 -2.81 -24.90 7.89
N GLU A 20 -2.07 -25.55 8.79
CA GLU A 20 -0.64 -25.77 8.59
C GLU A 20 -0.38 -26.58 7.31
N GLY A 21 0.44 -26.04 6.42
CA GLY A 21 0.81 -26.68 5.15
C GLY A 21 -0.07 -26.28 3.96
N GLU A 22 -1.11 -25.48 4.16
CA GLU A 22 -1.86 -24.90 3.04
C GLU A 22 -1.00 -23.90 2.24
N ILE A 23 -1.22 -23.86 0.92
CA ILE A 23 -0.54 -22.95 0.00
C ILE A 23 -1.54 -21.93 -0.51
N ILE A 24 -1.26 -20.65 -0.24
CA ILE A 24 -2.09 -19.53 -0.70
C ILE A 24 -1.42 -18.84 -1.88
N LEU A 25 -2.16 -18.74 -3.00
CA LEU A 25 -1.74 -17.98 -4.17
C LEU A 25 -2.51 -16.67 -4.24
N VAL A 26 -1.80 -15.55 -4.04
CA VAL A 26 -2.38 -14.20 -4.14
C VAL A 26 -1.99 -13.57 -5.47
N ASN A 27 -2.99 -13.05 -6.20
CA ASN A 27 -2.76 -12.29 -7.42
C ASN A 27 -2.35 -10.84 -7.10
N LEU A 28 -1.08 -10.50 -7.33
CA LEU A 28 -0.62 -9.12 -7.34
C LEU A 28 -0.97 -8.45 -8.68
N SER A 29 -2.22 -8.02 -8.81
CA SER A 29 -2.81 -7.55 -10.06
C SER A 29 -2.16 -6.30 -10.68
N GLY A 30 -1.39 -5.53 -9.92
CA GLY A 30 -0.69 -4.36 -10.45
C GLY A 30 0.29 -3.73 -9.47
N ARG A 31 1.06 -2.75 -9.96
CA ARG A 31 2.00 -1.99 -9.14
C ARG A 31 1.32 -0.88 -8.33
N GLY A 32 1.93 -0.45 -7.23
CA GLY A 32 1.39 0.55 -6.31
C GLY A 32 1.76 2.00 -6.63
N ASP A 33 2.54 2.26 -7.68
CA ASP A 33 3.10 3.60 -7.94
C ASP A 33 2.02 4.67 -8.12
N LYS A 34 0.90 4.32 -8.77
CA LYS A 34 -0.24 5.24 -8.97
C LYS A 34 -0.94 5.63 -7.67
N ASP A 35 -0.77 4.84 -6.61
CA ASP A 35 -1.50 4.99 -5.35
C ASP A 35 -0.69 5.76 -4.29
N ILE A 36 0.54 6.16 -4.61
CA ILE A 36 1.47 6.76 -3.64
C ILE A 36 0.90 8.03 -2.97
N PHE A 37 0.18 8.87 -3.72
CA PHE A 37 -0.43 10.08 -3.18
C PHE A 37 -1.62 9.77 -2.27
N ASN A 38 -2.48 8.83 -2.66
CA ASN A 38 -3.63 8.42 -1.84
C ASN A 38 -3.18 7.79 -0.52
N ILE A 39 -2.16 6.93 -0.58
CA ILE A 39 -1.60 6.30 0.63
C ILE A 39 -1.00 7.37 1.53
N ALA A 40 -0.21 8.30 0.98
CA ALA A 40 0.45 9.31 1.79
C ALA A 40 -0.53 10.32 2.41
N GLU A 41 -1.63 10.64 1.73
CA GLU A 41 -2.74 11.42 2.31
C GLU A 41 -3.38 10.66 3.48
N ALA A 42 -3.69 9.37 3.30
CA ALA A 42 -4.31 8.55 4.34
C ALA A 42 -3.39 8.33 5.56
N MET A 43 -2.09 8.18 5.34
CA MET A 43 -1.10 7.97 6.41
C MET A 43 -0.74 9.25 7.15
N GLN A 44 -1.03 10.44 6.58
CA GLN A 44 -0.66 11.74 7.14
C GLN A 44 0.82 11.83 7.54
N ASP A 45 1.69 11.20 6.76
CA ASP A 45 3.13 11.11 7.07
C ASP A 45 3.79 12.49 6.96
N GLU A 46 4.27 13.02 8.09
CA GLU A 46 4.92 14.33 8.17
C GLU A 46 6.15 14.45 7.26
N LYS A 47 6.95 13.37 7.12
CA LYS A 47 8.14 13.37 6.27
C LYS A 47 7.76 13.41 4.80
N TRP A 48 6.68 12.73 4.41
CA TRP A 48 6.15 12.82 3.06
C TRP A 48 5.65 14.24 2.75
N GLN A 49 4.91 14.85 3.67
CA GLN A 49 4.45 16.23 3.53
C GLN A 49 5.63 17.20 3.40
N GLN A 50 6.68 17.02 4.19
CA GLN A 50 7.91 17.81 4.07
C GLN A 50 8.57 17.61 2.70
N PHE A 51 8.75 16.37 2.26
CA PHE A 51 9.33 16.05 0.95
C PHE A 51 8.58 16.72 -0.20
N LEU A 52 7.24 16.71 -0.18
CA LEU A 52 6.43 17.38 -1.20
C LEU A 52 6.62 18.90 -1.18
N ARG A 53 6.69 19.53 0.00
CA ARG A 53 6.95 20.97 0.12
C ARG A 53 8.34 21.33 -0.45
N GLU A 54 9.36 20.56 -0.12
CA GLU A 54 10.72 20.73 -0.64
C GLU A 54 10.75 20.60 -2.16
N LYS A 55 10.09 19.58 -2.73
CA LYS A 55 10.00 19.37 -4.18
C LYS A 55 9.21 20.46 -4.91
N ALA A 56 8.11 20.93 -4.34
CA ALA A 56 7.34 22.03 -4.92
C ALA A 56 8.10 23.36 -4.87
N SER A 57 8.90 23.58 -3.82
CA SER A 57 9.73 24.78 -3.67
C SER A 57 10.93 24.85 -4.63
N LEU A 58 11.30 23.73 -5.27
CA LEU A 58 12.41 23.65 -6.25
C LEU A 58 12.07 24.26 -7.63
N THR A 59 11.08 25.15 -7.71
CA THR A 59 10.72 25.83 -8.96
C THR A 59 11.62 27.05 -9.16
N LEU A 60 12.52 26.98 -10.14
CA LEU A 60 13.15 28.12 -10.83
C LEU A 60 12.25 28.57 -11.98
#